data_AF-A0A9P3MRH1-F1
#
_entry.id   AF-A0A9P3MRH1-F1
#
_cell.length_a   1.000
_cell.length_b   1.000
_cell.length_c   1.000
_cell.angle_alpha   90.00
_cell.angle_beta   90.00
_cell.angle_gamma   90.00
#
_symmetry.space_group_name_H-M   'P 1'
#
loop_
_entity.id
_entity.type
_entity.pdbx_description
1 polymer ?
#
loop_
_entity_poly.entity_id
_entity_poly.type
_entity_poly.pdbx_seq_one_letter_code
_entity_poly.pdbx_strand_id
1 'polypeptide(L)' 'MEARCIEDAVQRVTGPAVAVGHHYVLMDFARRRIASVETASNGRHSVLELGPNPKLGSQADSGGRRGWRGRGRKEE' A
#
# COMPACT_ATOMS: atom_id res chain seq x y z
N MET A 1 -13.85 10.93 3.04
CA MET A 1 -13.36 9.89 3.97
C MET A 1 -12.40 10.54 4.95
N GLU A 2 -12.67 10.45 6.25
CA GLU A 2 -11.74 10.93 7.28
C GLU A 2 -10.95 9.73 7.81
N ALA A 3 -9.72 9.56 7.34
CA ALA A 3 -8.80 8.57 7.88
C ALA A 3 -8.09 9.15 9.12
N ARG A 4 -7.85 8.32 10.13
CA ARG A 4 -7.26 8.75 11.41
C ARG A 4 -5.73 8.74 11.41
N CYS A 5 -5.12 8.00 10.49
CA CYS A 5 -3.68 7.90 10.27
C CYS A 5 -3.40 7.32 8.88
N ILE A 6 -2.13 7.29 8.46
CA ILE A 6 -1.71 6.69 7.18
C ILE A 6 -2.16 5.25 7.06
N GLU A 7 -2.07 4.45 8.13
CA GLU A 7 -2.43 3.03 8.10
C GLU A 7 -3.93 2.83 7.85
N ASP A 8 -4.79 3.62 8.50
CA ASP A 8 -6.24 3.63 8.25
C ASP A 8 -6.54 4.10 6.82
N ALA A 9 -5.81 5.11 6.34
CA ALA A 9 -5.96 5.59 4.96
C ALA A 9 -5.59 4.50 3.92
N VAL A 10 -4.48 3.77 4.12
CA VAL A 10 -4.06 2.66 3.25
C VAL A 10 -5.13 1.57 3.21
N GLN A 11 -5.66 1.16 4.36
CA GLN A 11 -6.71 0.12 4.40
C GLN A 11 -7.97 0.54 3.65
N ARG A 12 -8.35 1.81 3.74
CA ARG A 12 -9.54 2.32 3.07
C ARG A 12 -9.40 2.42 1.56
N VAL A 13 -8.22 2.79 1.06
CA VAL A 13 -7.99 2.90 -0.40
C VAL A 13 -7.68 1.57 -1.07
N THR A 14 -7.22 0.56 -0.31
CA THR A 14 -6.92 -0.79 -0.83
C THR A 14 -8.05 -1.81 -0.60
N GLY A 15 -8.98 -1.53 0.32
CA GLY A 15 -10.09 -2.44 0.66
C GLY A 15 -11.13 -2.65 -0.44
N PRO A 16 -11.59 -1.62 -1.17
CA PRO A 16 -12.59 -1.78 -2.23
C PRO A 16 -12.03 -2.55 -3.43
N ALA A 17 -12.76 -3.57 -3.89
CA ALA A 17 -12.40 -4.34 -5.10
C ALA A 17 -12.38 -3.49 -6.40
N VAL A 18 -13.03 -2.32 -6.37
CA VAL A 18 -13.07 -1.35 -7.48
C VAL A 18 -11.84 -0.43 -7.53
N ALA A 19 -11.00 -0.44 -6.49
CA ALA A 19 -9.78 0.36 -6.47
C ALA A 19 -8.68 -0.36 -7.25
N VAL A 20 -8.80 -0.44 -8.57
CA VAL A 20 -7.81 -1.07 -9.45
C VAL A 20 -7.25 -0.02 -10.40
N GLY A 21 -5.91 0.07 -10.51
CA GLY A 21 -5.24 1.00 -11.41
C GLY A 21 -5.15 2.44 -10.87
N HIS A 22 -5.37 2.63 -9.57
CA HIS A 22 -5.25 3.95 -8.93
C HIS A 22 -3.91 4.11 -8.20
N HIS A 23 -3.38 5.32 -8.27
CA HIS A 23 -2.25 5.79 -7.47
C HIS A 23 -2.75 6.84 -6.48
N TYR A 24 -2.67 6.54 -5.18
CA TYR A 24 -3.05 7.43 -4.09
C TYR A 24 -1.80 8.00 -3.44
N VAL A 25 -1.83 9.30 -3.16
CA VAL A 25 -0.81 9.96 -2.33
C VAL A 25 -1.47 10.32 -1.01
N LEU A 26 -1.03 9.66 0.05
CA LEU A 26 -1.53 9.83 1.41
C LEU A 26 -0.52 10.67 2.19
N MET A 27 -0.99 11.68 2.92
CA MET A 27 -0.14 12.58 3.70
C MET A 27 -0.61 12.66 5.15
N ASP A 28 0.31 12.52 6.09
CA ASP A 28 0.12 12.79 7.52
C ASP A 28 1.04 13.95 7.90
N PHE A 29 0.44 15.14 7.99
CA PHE A 29 1.15 16.39 8.30
C PHE A 29 1.70 16.42 9.73
N ALA A 30 0.98 15.82 10.69
CA ALA A 30 1.38 15.84 12.09
C ALA A 30 2.68 15.03 12.28
N ARG A 31 2.79 13.89 11.58
CA ARG A 31 3.96 13.01 11.66
C ARG A 31 4.97 13.20 10.53
N ARG A 32 4.71 14.13 9.61
CA ARG A 32 5.52 14.41 8.40
C ARG A 32 5.80 13.14 7.60
N ARG A 33 4.74 12.35 7.35
CA ARG A 33 4.80 11.10 6.58
C ARG A 33 4.04 11.26 5.28
N ILE A 34 4.57 10.70 4.21
CA ILE A 34 3.91 10.60 2.92
C ILE A 34 3.95 9.13 2.52
N ALA A 35 2.82 8.58 2.05
CA ALA A 35 2.76 7.24 1.50
C ALA A 35 2.12 7.27 0.12
N SER A 36 2.82 6.72 -0.87
CA SER A 36 2.27 6.40 -2.17
C SER A 36 1.69 5.00 -2.14
N VAL A 37 0.46 4.83 -2.62
CA VAL A 37 -0.21 3.53 -2.73
C VAL A 37 -0.63 3.31 -4.17
N GLU A 38 -0.10 2.29 -4.81
CA GLU A 38 -0.60 1.84 -6.12
C GLU A 38 -1.48 0.63 -5.92
N THR A 39 -2.59 0.59 -6.63
CA THR A 39 -3.55 -0.51 -6.55
C THR A 39 -3.66 -1.22 -7.89
N ALA A 40 -3.83 -2.54 -7.83
CA ALA A 40 -3.92 -3.41 -8.98
C ALA A 40 -5.03 -4.45 -8.78
N SER A 41 -5.38 -5.14 -9.86
CA SER A 41 -6.44 -6.14 -9.85
C SER A 41 -6.19 -7.23 -8.79
N ASN A 42 -7.28 -7.82 -8.31
CA ASN A 42 -7.29 -8.89 -7.30
C ASN A 42 -6.76 -8.45 -5.92
N GLY A 43 -7.02 -7.20 -5.52
CA GLY A 43 -6.64 -6.67 -4.20
C GLY A 43 -5.14 -6.49 -3.99
N ARG A 44 -4.36 -6.54 -5.07
CA ARG A 44 -2.91 -6.29 -5.04
C ARG A 44 -2.67 -4.80 -4.89
N HIS A 45 -1.67 -4.45 -4.09
CA HIS A 45 -1.24 -3.08 -3.92
C HIS A 45 0.23 -3.00 -3.55
N SER A 46 0.87 -1.88 -3.88
CA SER A 46 2.20 -1.50 -3.40
C SER A 46 2.06 -0.29 -2.49
N VAL A 47 2.92 -0.18 -1.48
CA VAL A 47 2.98 0.98 -0.59
C VAL A 47 4.43 1.42 -0.49
N LEU A 48 4.69 2.69 -0.80
CA LEU A 48 5.98 3.32 -0.61
C LEU A 48 5.81 4.46 0.40
N GLU A 49 6.45 4.33 1.55
CA GLU A 49 6.38 5.33 2.60
C GLU A 49 7.69 6.13 2.72
N LEU A 50 7.56 7.44 2.74
CA LEU A 50 8.60 8.39 3.09
C LEU A 50 8.30 8.95 4.49
N GLY A 51 9.11 8.52 5.46
CA GLY A 51 9.01 8.97 6.84
C GLY A 51 9.64 10.35 7.09
N PRO A 52 9.57 10.86 8.33
CA PRO A 52 10.07 12.19 8.72
C PRO A 52 11.58 12.39 8.53
N ASN A 53 12.32 11.30 8.29
CA ASN A 53 13.72 11.32 7.92
C ASN A 53 13.90 10.46 6.67
N PRO A 54 13.70 11.01 5.45
CA PRO A 54 13.87 10.25 4.23
C PRO A 54 15.36 9.90 4.09
N LYS A 55 15.71 8.65 4.39
CA LYS A 55 17.05 8.15 4.11
C LYS A 55 17.19 8.03 2.59
N LEU A 56 17.95 8.95 1.99
CA LEU A 56 18.43 8.81 0.62
C LEU A 56 19.33 7.56 0.58
N GLY A 57 18.80 6.42 0.14
CA GLY A 57 19.55 5.17 0.05
C GLY A 57 19.46 4.28 1.30
N SER A 58 18.34 3.57 1.45
CA SER A 58 18.32 2.20 1.95
C SER A 58 16.93 1.64 1.69
N GLN A 59 16.69 1.29 0.42
CA GLN A 59 15.74 0.23 0.10
C GLN A 59 16.40 -1.07 0.56
N ALA A 60 16.47 -1.28 1.88
CA ALA A 60 16.52 -2.64 2.38
C ALA A 60 15.19 -3.25 1.95
N ASP A 61 15.28 -4.10 0.94
CA ASP A 61 14.31 -5.13 0.62
C ASP A 61 13.98 -5.86 1.93
N SER A 62 13.05 -5.32 2.72
CA SER A 62 12.32 -6.09 3.72
C SER A 62 11.34 -6.96 2.93
N GLY A 63 11.93 -7.87 2.16
CA GLY A 63 11.32 -9.05 1.60
C GLY A 63 10.84 -9.90 2.77
N GLY A 64 9.72 -9.49 3.36
CA GLY A 64 8.79 -10.40 3.99
C GLY A 64 8.16 -11.22 2.88
N ARG A 65 8.88 -12.26 2.42
CA ARG A 65 8.33 -13.37 1.64
C ARG A 65 7.23 -14.04 2.46
N ARG A 66 6.05 -13.43 2.56
CA ARG A 66 4.82 -14.19 2.80
C ARG A 66 4.44 -14.77 1.46
N GLY A 67 4.77 -16.06 1.32
CA GLY A 67 4.81 -16.79 0.09
C GLY A 67 3.62 -16.51 -0.84
N TRP A 68 3.96 -16.30 -2.10
CA TRP A 68 3.10 -16.62 -3.22
C TRP A 68 2.47 -18.00 -2.98
N ARG A 69 1.18 -18.02 -2.60
CA ARG A 69 0.33 -19.19 -2.81
C ARG A 69 -0.66 -18.82 -3.89
N GLY A 70 -0.31 -19.17 -5.12
CA GLY A 70 -1.31 -19.34 -6.17
C GLY A 70 -2.28 -20.42 -5.71
N ARG A 71 -3.50 -20.04 -5.35
CA ARG A 71 -4.59 -20.98 -5.13
C ARG A 71 -5.20 -21.23 -6.51
N GLY A 72 -5.05 -22.46 -6.99
CA GLY A 72 -5.46 -22.89 -8.33
C GLY A 72 -6.92 -22.58 -8.63
N ARG A 73 -7.13 -22.11 -9.87
CA ARG A 73 -8.40 -22.09 -10.56
C ARG A 73 -8.91 -23.53 -10.62
N LYS A 74 -10.03 -23.84 -9.97
CA LYS A 74 -10.89 -24.92 -10.46
C LYS A 74 -11.82 -24.26 -11.46
N GLU A 75 -11.56 -24.51 -12.73
CA GLU A 75 -12.57 -24.39 -13.78
C GLU A 75 -13.59 -25.51 -13.53
N GLU A 76 -14.86 -25.12 -13.49
CA GLU A 76 -16.00 -25.99 -13.76
C GLU A 76 -16.55 -25.60 -15.12
#